data_AF-A0A7H0H243-F1
#
_entry.id   AF-A0A7H0H243-F1
#
_cell.length_a   1.000
_cell.length_b   1.000
_cell.length_c   1.000
_cell.angle_alpha   90.00
_cell.angle_beta   90.00
_cell.angle_gamma   90.00
#
_symmetry.space_group_name_H-M   'P 1'
#
loop_
_entity.id
_entity.type
_entity.pdbx_description
1 polymer ?
#
loop_
_entity_poly.entity_id
_entity_poly.type
_entity_poly.pdbx_seq_one_letter_code
_entity_poly.pdbx_strand_id
1 'polypeptide(L)'
;MTAPDDGIDLRNLPRFLKHLTHPERDRVASQFAQRLLDDGGEVVEFWGPQQMDVWRLTIRRGGHLVGFGVERGYPDGVTVRPAAGTQWTQAISLKLGIFAWARANDVELILDHPYDFRVDLLADGIATLDWLDAGNDEVVLRVHQAFRDGCFSRRTAVTWRVQKVDDAAALSSRPHGMCVLWAGSGLRARTRTGGTGSDRCPRRPPCGSPGR
;
A
#
# COMPACT_ATOMS: atom_id res chain seq x y z
N MET A 1 -11.23 -38.42 -19.65
CA MET A 1 -10.74 -38.19 -18.28
C MET A 1 -10.87 -36.71 -18.00
N THR A 2 -11.96 -36.31 -17.36
CA THR A 2 -12.15 -34.96 -16.81
C THR A 2 -11.26 -34.86 -15.57
N ALA A 3 -10.39 -33.84 -15.50
CA ALA A 3 -9.62 -33.58 -14.29
C ALA A 3 -10.58 -33.39 -13.10
N PRO A 4 -10.25 -33.85 -11.88
CA PRO A 4 -11.07 -33.58 -10.73
C PRO A 4 -11.18 -32.06 -10.57
N ASP A 5 -12.42 -31.59 -10.44
CA ASP A 5 -12.76 -30.24 -10.06
C ASP A 5 -12.39 -30.11 -8.57
N ASP A 6 -11.08 -29.98 -8.30
CA ASP A 6 -10.54 -29.79 -6.96
C ASP A 6 -10.87 -28.34 -6.56
N GLY A 7 -12.13 -28.14 -6.18
CA GLY A 7 -12.65 -26.86 -5.72
C GLY A 7 -11.76 -26.25 -4.64
N ILE A 8 -11.70 -24.92 -4.61
CA ILE A 8 -10.86 -24.16 -3.69
C ILE A 8 -11.18 -24.56 -2.24
N ASP A 9 -10.19 -25.06 -1.49
CA ASP A 9 -10.37 -25.48 -0.09
C ASP A 9 -10.41 -24.28 0.87
N LEU A 10 -11.61 -23.82 1.19
CA LEU A 10 -11.83 -22.65 2.06
C LEU A 10 -11.82 -22.98 3.57
N ARG A 11 -11.54 -24.22 3.99
CA ARG A 11 -11.60 -24.61 5.43
C ARG A 11 -10.67 -23.77 6.30
N ASN A 12 -9.54 -23.31 5.76
CA ASN A 12 -8.57 -22.48 6.46
C ASN A 12 -8.81 -20.97 6.31
N LEU A 13 -9.82 -20.52 5.55
CA LEU A 13 -10.06 -19.09 5.31
C LEU A 13 -10.28 -18.29 6.61
N PRO A 14 -11.10 -18.74 7.59
CA PRO A 14 -11.26 -18.02 8.86
C PRO A 14 -9.94 -17.90 9.63
N ARG A 15 -9.08 -18.93 9.54
CA ARG A 15 -7.74 -18.91 10.15
C ARG A 15 -6.85 -17.88 9.48
N PHE A 16 -6.86 -17.80 8.15
CA PHE A 16 -6.10 -16.78 7.41
C PHE A 16 -6.56 -15.36 7.73
N LEU A 17 -7.87 -15.09 7.74
CA LEU A 17 -8.40 -13.77 8.08
C LEU A 17 -8.00 -13.35 9.50
N LYS A 18 -8.12 -14.26 10.47
CA LYS A 18 -7.60 -14.05 11.83
C LYS A 18 -6.09 -13.83 11.83
N HIS A 19 -5.33 -14.56 11.01
CA HIS A 19 -3.88 -14.43 10.90
C HIS A 19 -3.44 -13.05 10.41
N LEU A 20 -4.18 -12.43 9.49
CA LEU A 20 -3.95 -11.05 9.04
C LEU A 20 -4.20 -10.02 10.16
N THR A 21 -5.09 -10.29 11.11
CA THR A 21 -5.41 -9.33 12.21
C THR A 21 -4.28 -9.11 13.22
N HIS A 22 -3.18 -9.86 13.13
CA HIS A 22 -2.07 -9.71 14.07
C HIS A 22 -1.53 -8.27 14.08
N PRO A 23 -1.25 -7.65 15.25
CA PRO A 23 -0.83 -6.24 15.33
C PRO A 23 0.44 -5.90 14.54
N GLU A 24 1.33 -6.88 14.37
CA GLU A 24 2.58 -6.74 13.60
C GLU A 24 2.39 -6.95 12.08
N ARG A 25 1.15 -7.17 11.63
CA ARG A 25 0.82 -7.44 10.23
C ARG A 25 -0.07 -6.35 9.67
N ASP A 26 -1.30 -6.67 9.31
CA ASP A 26 -2.18 -5.75 8.60
C ASP A 26 -3.65 -6.02 8.94
N ARG A 27 -4.06 -5.51 10.10
CA ARG A 27 -5.46 -5.56 10.55
C ARG A 27 -6.40 -4.93 9.52
N VAL A 28 -5.96 -3.88 8.84
CA VAL A 28 -6.77 -3.16 7.86
C VAL A 28 -6.99 -4.04 6.61
N ALA A 29 -5.96 -4.74 6.15
CA ALA A 29 -6.10 -5.72 5.06
C ALA A 29 -7.05 -6.87 5.41
N SER A 30 -7.01 -7.37 6.66
CA SER A 30 -7.97 -8.38 7.13
C SER A 30 -9.41 -7.88 7.05
N GLN A 31 -9.66 -6.67 7.56
CA GLN A 31 -10.98 -6.04 7.54
C GLN A 31 -11.44 -5.78 6.11
N PHE A 32 -10.53 -5.37 5.22
CA PHE A 32 -10.84 -5.16 3.81
C PHE A 32 -11.18 -6.47 3.10
N ALA A 33 -10.42 -7.55 3.34
CA ALA A 33 -10.74 -8.88 2.81
C ALA A 33 -12.12 -9.36 3.28
N GLN A 34 -12.42 -9.21 4.57
CA GLN A 34 -13.73 -9.55 5.12
C GLN A 34 -14.83 -8.73 4.43
N ARG A 35 -14.63 -7.41 4.26
CA ARG A 35 -15.60 -6.54 3.60
C ARG A 35 -15.87 -6.98 2.16
N LEU A 36 -14.84 -7.36 1.41
CA LEU A 36 -15.02 -7.86 0.04
C LEU A 36 -15.84 -9.16 0.00
N LEU A 37 -15.63 -10.07 0.96
CA LEU A 37 -16.41 -11.31 1.06
C LEU A 37 -17.86 -11.02 1.44
N ASP A 38 -18.09 -10.13 2.41
CA ASP A 38 -19.42 -9.73 2.85
C ASP A 38 -20.21 -9.02 1.73
N ASP A 39 -19.53 -8.28 0.86
CA ASP A 39 -20.11 -7.63 -0.32
C ASP A 39 -20.33 -8.62 -1.51
N GLY A 40 -20.14 -9.92 -1.30
CA GLY A 40 -20.38 -10.96 -2.32
C GLY A 40 -19.20 -11.25 -3.25
N GLY A 41 -17.98 -10.84 -2.88
CA GLY A 41 -16.77 -11.19 -3.61
C GLY A 41 -16.52 -12.70 -3.64
N GLU A 42 -16.09 -13.21 -4.79
CA GLU A 42 -15.84 -14.64 -4.97
C GLU A 42 -14.36 -14.95 -4.71
N VAL A 43 -14.07 -15.96 -3.89
CA VAL A 43 -12.70 -16.46 -3.75
C VAL A 43 -12.30 -17.24 -5.00
N VAL A 44 -11.29 -16.77 -5.73
CA VAL A 44 -10.78 -17.43 -6.96
C VAL A 44 -9.42 -18.09 -6.79
N GLU A 45 -8.70 -17.76 -5.72
CA GLU A 45 -7.46 -18.42 -5.32
C GLU A 45 -7.38 -18.39 -3.80
N PHE A 46 -7.15 -19.54 -3.18
CA PHE A 46 -6.82 -19.58 -1.76
C PHE A 46 -5.97 -20.80 -1.45
N TRP A 47 -4.83 -20.56 -0.79
CA TRP A 47 -3.96 -21.63 -0.30
C TRP A 47 -3.10 -21.13 0.87
N GLY A 48 -2.70 -22.08 1.73
CA GLY A 48 -1.92 -21.83 2.94
C GLY A 48 -2.50 -22.54 4.17
N PRO A 49 -1.74 -22.63 5.28
CA PRO A 49 -0.35 -22.20 5.41
C PRO A 49 0.61 -23.15 4.67
N GLN A 50 1.57 -22.57 3.96
CA GLN A 50 2.74 -23.31 3.43
C GLN A 50 3.96 -23.12 4.35
N GLN A 51 5.09 -23.74 4.00
CA GLN A 51 6.35 -23.58 4.73
C GLN A 51 6.68 -22.08 4.90
N MET A 52 7.18 -21.72 6.09
CA MET A 52 7.49 -20.33 6.47
C MET A 52 6.27 -19.41 6.55
N ASP A 53 5.08 -19.94 6.86
CA ASP A 53 3.89 -19.11 7.07
C ASP A 53 3.49 -18.30 5.83
N VAL A 54 3.57 -18.96 4.66
CA VAL A 54 3.17 -18.36 3.39
C VAL A 54 1.69 -18.65 3.13
N TRP A 55 0.95 -17.59 2.79
CA TRP A 55 -0.48 -17.62 2.51
C TRP A 55 -0.82 -16.77 1.31
N ARG A 56 -1.87 -17.17 0.60
CA ARG A 56 -2.42 -16.38 -0.49
C ARG A 56 -3.94 -16.48 -0.53
N LEU A 57 -4.57 -15.32 -0.70
CA LEU A 57 -6.00 -15.18 -0.94
C LEU A 57 -6.19 -14.20 -2.11
N THR A 58 -6.94 -14.61 -3.13
CA THR A 58 -7.39 -13.74 -4.22
C THR A 58 -8.90 -13.74 -4.26
N ILE A 59 -9.51 -12.56 -4.14
CA ILE A 59 -10.96 -12.34 -4.22
C ILE A 59 -11.28 -11.61 -5.52
N ARG A 60 -12.22 -12.12 -6.30
CA ARG A 60 -12.81 -11.46 -7.45
C ARG A 60 -13.96 -10.55 -6.99
N ARG A 61 -13.91 -9.29 -7.43
CA ARG A 61 -15.00 -8.32 -7.31
C ARG A 61 -15.11 -7.58 -8.65
N GLY A 62 -16.29 -7.64 -9.26
CA GLY A 62 -16.51 -7.05 -10.58
C GLY A 62 -15.51 -7.55 -11.63
N GLY A 63 -14.88 -6.61 -12.34
CA GLY A 63 -13.86 -6.86 -13.35
C GLY A 63 -12.46 -7.10 -12.78
N HIS A 64 -12.29 -7.14 -11.46
CA HIS A 64 -10.99 -7.09 -10.79
C HIS A 64 -10.76 -8.24 -9.82
N LEU A 65 -9.47 -8.55 -9.61
CA LEU A 65 -8.96 -9.51 -8.66
C LEU A 65 -8.12 -8.77 -7.61
N VAL A 66 -8.48 -8.94 -6.34
CA VAL A 66 -7.82 -8.35 -5.20
C VAL A 66 -7.04 -9.43 -4.46
N GLY A 67 -5.72 -9.26 -4.37
CA GLY A 67 -4.80 -10.21 -3.75
C GLY A 67 -4.35 -9.78 -2.36
N PHE A 68 -4.32 -10.75 -1.45
CA PHE A 68 -3.80 -10.66 -0.09
C PHE A 68 -2.74 -11.73 0.08
N GLY A 69 -1.50 -11.32 0.35
CA GLY A 69 -0.36 -12.20 0.55
C GLY A 69 0.22 -12.05 1.95
N VAL A 70 0.68 -13.18 2.50
CA VAL A 70 1.62 -13.18 3.63
C VAL A 70 2.80 -14.03 3.19
N GLU A 71 4.00 -13.47 3.20
CA GLU A 71 5.25 -14.19 2.99
C GLU A 71 6.10 -14.10 4.26
N ARG A 72 6.56 -15.25 4.77
CA ARG A 72 7.49 -15.30 5.93
C ARG A 72 6.93 -14.58 7.16
N GLY A 73 5.60 -14.59 7.31
CA GLY A 73 4.90 -13.90 8.39
C GLY A 73 4.66 -12.40 8.18
N TYR A 74 5.13 -11.81 7.07
CA TYR A 74 4.93 -10.40 6.73
C TYR A 74 3.87 -10.25 5.64
N PRO A 75 2.95 -9.27 5.75
CA PRO A 75 1.98 -9.01 4.71
C PRO A 75 2.65 -8.38 3.48
N ASP A 76 2.32 -8.87 2.28
CA ASP A 76 2.82 -8.33 1.01
C ASP A 76 2.08 -7.03 0.58
N GLY A 77 1.13 -6.60 1.40
CA GLY A 77 0.16 -5.55 1.07
C GLY A 77 -0.98 -6.06 0.20
N VAL A 78 -1.96 -5.19 -0.01
CA VAL A 78 -3.12 -5.49 -0.87
C VAL A 78 -2.80 -5.12 -2.30
N THR A 79 -3.02 -6.06 -3.21
CA THR A 79 -2.78 -5.90 -4.64
C THR A 79 -4.07 -5.99 -5.45
N VAL A 80 -4.07 -5.40 -6.64
CA VAL A 80 -5.19 -5.45 -7.58
C VAL A 80 -4.69 -5.74 -8.99
N ARG A 81 -5.50 -6.44 -9.78
CA ARG A 81 -5.33 -6.64 -11.23
C ARG A 81 -6.67 -6.91 -11.92
N PRO A 82 -6.79 -6.65 -13.23
CA PRO A 82 -7.94 -7.11 -14.01
C PRO A 82 -8.13 -8.63 -13.93
N ALA A 83 -9.39 -9.07 -13.92
CA ALA A 83 -9.76 -10.47 -13.99
C ALA A 83 -9.59 -11.04 -15.41
N ALA A 84 -9.83 -10.23 -16.45
CA ALA A 84 -9.59 -10.60 -17.85
C ALA A 84 -8.10 -10.42 -18.21
N GLY A 85 -7.45 -11.54 -18.55
CA GLY A 85 -5.99 -11.70 -18.52
C GLY A 85 -5.17 -11.09 -19.66
N THR A 86 -5.47 -9.88 -20.15
CA THR A 86 -4.70 -9.31 -21.28
C THR A 86 -4.10 -7.93 -21.07
N GLN A 87 -4.54 -7.13 -20.10
CA GLN A 87 -4.03 -5.76 -19.98
C GLN A 87 -2.86 -5.61 -19.00
N TRP A 88 -2.81 -6.37 -17.90
CA TRP A 88 -1.76 -6.23 -16.87
C TRP A 88 -0.98 -7.52 -16.71
N THR A 89 0.35 -7.46 -16.88
CA THR A 89 1.23 -8.62 -16.67
C THR A 89 1.57 -8.85 -15.20
N GLN A 90 1.28 -7.88 -14.32
CA GLN A 90 1.62 -7.91 -12.90
C GLN A 90 0.50 -7.28 -12.07
N ALA A 91 0.29 -7.81 -10.86
CA ALA A 91 -0.54 -7.17 -9.86
C ALA A 91 0.15 -5.89 -9.35
N ILE A 92 -0.63 -4.83 -9.13
CA ILE A 92 -0.13 -3.57 -8.59
C ILE A 92 -0.63 -3.38 -7.16
N SER A 93 0.03 -2.52 -6.38
CA SER A 93 -0.48 -2.14 -5.06
C SER A 93 -1.80 -1.39 -5.18
N LEU A 94 -2.83 -1.82 -4.44
CA LEU A 94 -4.12 -1.13 -4.36
C LEU A 94 -3.96 0.29 -3.78
N LYS A 95 -2.94 0.55 -2.96
CA LYS A 95 -2.63 1.90 -2.48
C LYS A 95 -2.33 2.89 -3.61
N LEU A 96 -1.69 2.41 -4.69
CA LEU A 96 -1.46 3.23 -5.89
C LEU A 96 -2.76 3.44 -6.67
N GLY A 97 -3.65 2.44 -6.66
CA GLY A 97 -5.03 2.58 -7.16
C GLY A 97 -5.79 3.68 -6.43
N ILE A 98 -5.78 3.66 -5.09
CA ILE A 98 -6.43 4.67 -4.25
C ILE A 98 -5.84 6.06 -4.51
N PHE A 99 -4.52 6.16 -4.63
CA PHE A 99 -3.87 7.42 -4.98
C PHE A 99 -4.34 7.95 -6.35
N ALA A 100 -4.42 7.09 -7.36
CA ALA A 100 -4.91 7.46 -8.69
C ALA A 100 -6.37 7.90 -8.68
N TRP A 101 -7.22 7.14 -7.97
CA TRP A 101 -8.64 7.45 -7.77
C TRP A 101 -8.82 8.80 -7.08
N ALA A 102 -8.15 9.00 -5.94
CA ALA A 102 -8.27 10.22 -5.17
C ALA A 102 -7.86 11.45 -5.99
N ARG A 103 -6.77 11.33 -6.75
CA ARG A 103 -6.33 12.38 -7.69
C ARG A 103 -7.38 12.67 -8.76
N ALA A 104 -7.99 11.64 -9.35
CA ALA A 104 -8.99 11.82 -10.40
C ALA A 104 -10.28 12.46 -9.90
N ASN A 105 -10.58 12.34 -8.60
CA ASN A 105 -11.81 12.80 -7.97
C ASN A 105 -11.61 13.99 -7.00
N ASP A 106 -10.44 14.64 -7.03
CA ASP A 106 -10.07 15.77 -6.15
C ASP A 106 -10.24 15.46 -4.64
N VAL A 107 -9.96 14.22 -4.25
CA VAL A 107 -9.97 13.78 -2.85
C VAL A 107 -8.60 14.07 -2.21
N GLU A 108 -8.62 14.75 -1.07
CA GLU A 108 -7.41 15.07 -0.32
C GLU A 108 -6.80 13.81 0.30
N LEU A 109 -5.55 13.48 -0.07
CA LEU A 109 -4.74 12.46 0.58
C LEU A 109 -3.57 13.07 1.33
N ILE A 110 -3.32 12.58 2.55
CA ILE A 110 -2.17 12.97 3.35
C ILE A 110 -0.97 12.10 2.96
N LEU A 111 0.05 12.75 2.39
CA LEU A 111 1.30 12.10 1.99
C LEU A 111 2.43 12.56 2.91
N ASP A 112 2.62 11.85 4.01
CA ASP A 112 3.72 12.14 4.96
C ASP A 112 5.09 11.71 4.37
N HIS A 113 5.11 10.76 3.45
CA HIS A 113 6.32 10.27 2.79
C HIS A 113 6.00 9.84 1.34
N PRO A 114 6.92 10.01 0.36
CA PRO A 114 6.67 9.67 -1.05
C PRO A 114 6.38 8.19 -1.32
N TYR A 115 6.58 7.34 -0.32
CA TYR A 115 6.29 5.91 -0.35
C TYR A 115 5.33 5.47 0.76
N ASP A 116 4.96 6.38 1.68
CA ASP A 116 3.95 6.11 2.71
C ASP A 116 2.66 6.83 2.34
N PHE A 117 1.93 6.21 1.41
CA PHE A 117 0.55 6.57 1.13
C PHE A 117 -0.28 6.07 2.31
N ARG A 118 -0.57 6.95 3.26
CA ARG A 118 -1.55 6.69 4.30
C ARG A 118 -2.94 6.83 3.69
N VAL A 119 -3.34 5.76 3.02
CA VAL A 119 -4.67 5.61 2.42
C VAL A 119 -5.58 4.88 3.40
N ASP A 120 -6.83 5.31 3.47
CA ASP A 120 -7.84 4.56 4.19
C ASP A 120 -8.36 3.45 3.28
N LEU A 121 -7.76 2.26 3.39
CA LEU A 121 -8.15 1.12 2.57
C LEU A 121 -9.62 0.74 2.76
N LEU A 122 -10.21 0.98 3.94
CA LEU A 122 -11.60 0.62 4.19
C LEU A 122 -12.56 1.65 3.60
N ALA A 123 -12.23 2.94 3.69
CA ALA A 123 -13.06 4.00 3.11
C ALA A 123 -12.89 4.11 1.59
N ASP A 124 -11.65 4.09 1.10
CA ASP A 124 -11.32 4.42 -0.28
C ASP A 124 -11.14 3.19 -1.17
N GLY A 125 -10.83 2.03 -0.58
CA GLY A 125 -10.54 0.81 -1.34
C GLY A 125 -11.74 0.34 -2.16
N ILE A 126 -12.95 0.42 -1.61
CA ILE A 126 -14.18 0.06 -2.33
C ILE A 126 -14.46 1.06 -3.46
N ALA A 127 -14.43 2.37 -3.17
CA ALA A 127 -14.63 3.40 -4.17
C ALA A 127 -13.61 3.30 -5.33
N THR A 128 -12.37 2.92 -5.01
CA THR A 128 -11.32 2.66 -6.00
C THR A 128 -11.65 1.47 -6.88
N LEU A 129 -12.16 0.37 -6.31
CA LEU A 129 -12.55 -0.82 -7.10
C LEU A 129 -13.75 -0.52 -8.00
N ASP A 130 -14.76 0.19 -7.50
CA ASP A 130 -15.92 0.60 -8.30
C ASP A 130 -15.49 1.55 -9.43
N TRP A 131 -14.53 2.45 -9.16
CA TRP A 131 -13.94 3.33 -10.18
C TRP A 131 -13.11 2.57 -11.22
N LEU A 132 -12.36 1.56 -10.80
CA LEU A 132 -11.64 0.66 -11.71
C LEU A 132 -12.62 -0.12 -12.62
N ASP A 133 -13.71 -0.65 -12.06
CA ASP A 133 -14.77 -1.33 -12.84
C ASP A 133 -15.44 -0.40 -13.87
N ALA A 134 -15.38 0.92 -13.69
CA ALA A 134 -15.80 1.90 -14.67
C ALA A 134 -14.79 2.13 -15.82
N GLY A 135 -13.71 1.34 -15.89
CA GLY A 135 -12.73 1.33 -16.99
C GLY A 135 -11.53 2.27 -16.81
N ASN A 136 -11.15 2.57 -15.56
CA ASN A 136 -10.09 3.54 -15.27
C ASN A 136 -8.68 2.91 -15.09
N ASP A 137 -8.50 1.66 -15.51
CA ASP A 137 -7.26 0.90 -15.41
C ASP A 137 -6.03 1.65 -15.92
N GLU A 138 -6.15 2.30 -17.08
CA GLU A 138 -5.05 3.03 -17.72
C GLU A 138 -4.52 4.18 -16.86
N VAL A 139 -5.38 4.82 -16.07
CA VAL A 139 -4.96 5.89 -15.17
C VAL A 139 -4.04 5.33 -14.09
N VAL A 140 -4.41 4.17 -13.53
CA VAL A 140 -3.60 3.52 -12.49
C VAL A 140 -2.29 2.99 -13.07
N LEU A 141 -2.30 2.44 -14.29
CA LEU A 141 -1.08 2.04 -14.98
C LEU A 141 -0.11 3.20 -15.19
N ARG A 142 -0.61 4.38 -15.61
CA ARG A 142 0.24 5.58 -15.75
C ARG A 142 0.85 6.00 -14.42
N VAL A 143 0.07 5.99 -13.34
CA VAL A 143 0.56 6.30 -11.98
C VAL A 143 1.61 5.28 -11.53
N HIS A 144 1.35 3.99 -11.72
CA HIS A 144 2.28 2.92 -11.37
C HIS A 144 3.58 3.03 -12.17
N GLN A 145 3.51 3.33 -13.47
CA GLN A 145 4.69 3.55 -14.29
C GLN A 145 5.51 4.74 -13.79
N ALA A 146 4.87 5.89 -13.53
CA ALA A 146 5.55 7.07 -13.00
C ALA A 146 6.20 6.81 -11.62
N PHE A 147 5.51 6.06 -10.76
CA PHE A 147 6.04 5.63 -9.47
C PHE A 147 7.27 4.74 -9.63
N ARG A 148 7.21 3.76 -10.54
CA ARG A 148 8.30 2.83 -10.85
C ARG A 148 9.52 3.59 -11.38
N ASP A 149 9.33 4.49 -12.34
CA ASP A 149 10.41 5.30 -12.91
C ASP A 149 11.06 6.22 -11.86
N GLY A 150 10.27 6.77 -10.95
CA GLY A 150 10.74 7.52 -9.78
C GLY A 150 11.58 6.68 -8.80
N CYS A 151 11.21 5.41 -8.59
CA CYS A 151 11.96 4.49 -7.74
C CYS A 151 13.29 4.05 -8.38
N PHE A 152 13.27 3.71 -9.67
CA PHE A 152 14.46 3.21 -10.38
C PHE A 152 15.50 4.30 -10.62
N SER A 153 15.09 5.54 -10.92
CA SER A 153 16.00 6.68 -11.03
C SER A 153 16.76 6.97 -9.72
N ARG A 154 16.22 6.58 -8.56
CA ARG A 154 16.94 6.62 -7.29
C ARG A 154 17.97 5.51 -7.14
N ARG A 155 17.69 4.26 -7.55
CA ARG A 155 18.65 3.15 -7.42
C ARG A 155 19.93 3.38 -8.21
N THR A 156 19.84 4.03 -9.36
CA THR A 156 21.02 4.40 -10.17
C THR A 156 21.75 5.65 -9.65
N ALA A 157 21.11 6.43 -8.78
CA ALA A 157 21.70 7.62 -8.16
C ALA A 157 22.37 7.36 -6.79
N VAL A 158 22.38 6.12 -6.27
CA VAL A 158 23.07 5.79 -5.00
C VAL A 158 24.58 5.60 -5.24
N THR A 159 25.24 6.68 -5.63
CA THR A 159 26.66 6.97 -5.43
C THR A 159 26.79 8.41 -4.91
N TRP A 160 25.97 8.79 -3.93
CA TRP A 160 26.14 10.04 -3.20
C TRP A 160 26.51 9.76 -1.76
N ARG A 161 27.75 10.14 -1.43
CA ARG A 161 28.35 10.15 -0.10
C ARG A 161 27.40 10.90 0.85
N VAL A 162 27.02 10.28 1.96
CA VAL A 162 26.20 10.89 3.01
C VAL A 162 26.99 12.03 3.65
N GLN A 163 26.86 13.24 3.11
CA GLN A 163 27.17 14.47 3.82
C GLN A 163 25.85 15.03 4.35
N LYS A 164 25.82 15.23 5.66
CA LYS A 164 24.72 15.81 6.42
C LYS A 164 24.49 17.23 5.89
N VAL A 165 23.45 17.41 5.09
CA VAL A 165 23.01 18.72 4.58
C VAL A 165 21.63 19.00 5.17
N ASP A 166 21.48 20.18 5.76
CA ASP A 166 20.29 20.63 6.49
C ASP A 166 18.99 20.45 5.69
N ASP A 167 17.93 20.03 6.40
CA ASP A 167 16.64 19.55 5.90
C ASP A 167 15.90 20.51 4.94
N ALA A 168 16.28 21.79 4.91
CA ALA A 168 15.69 22.79 4.00
C ALA A 168 16.21 22.68 2.56
N ALA A 169 17.45 22.21 2.35
CA ALA A 169 18.05 22.10 1.02
C ALA A 169 17.68 20.77 0.32
N ALA A 170 17.32 19.73 1.07
CA ALA A 170 16.87 18.44 0.52
C ALA A 170 15.49 18.51 -0.17
N LEU A 171 14.73 19.58 0.08
CA LEU A 171 13.41 19.80 -0.55
C LEU A 171 13.51 20.33 -1.99
N SER A 172 14.60 20.97 -2.39
CA SER A 172 14.74 21.55 -3.74
C SER A 172 15.34 20.59 -4.78
N SER A 173 15.96 19.48 -4.35
CA SER A 173 16.66 18.52 -5.21
C SER A 173 15.84 17.26 -5.53
N ARG A 174 14.51 17.40 -5.67
CA ARG A 174 13.65 16.27 -6.03
C ARG A 174 13.81 15.90 -7.52
N PRO A 175 13.93 14.60 -7.86
CA PRO A 175 14.04 14.14 -9.23
C PRO A 175 12.75 14.45 -10.00
N HIS A 176 12.90 14.85 -11.26
CA HIS A 176 11.83 15.39 -12.11
C HIS A 176 10.61 14.44 -12.23
N GLY A 177 10.80 13.11 -12.20
CA GLY A 177 9.68 12.15 -12.30
C GLY A 177 8.70 12.17 -11.13
N MET A 178 9.18 12.44 -9.91
CA MET A 178 8.32 12.55 -8.72
C MET A 178 7.74 13.95 -8.58
N CYS A 179 8.49 14.99 -8.99
CA CYS A 179 7.96 16.34 -9.16
C CYS A 179 6.86 16.41 -10.23
N VAL A 180 6.82 15.53 -11.24
CA VAL A 180 5.69 15.50 -12.20
C VAL A 180 4.41 14.97 -11.56
N LEU A 181 4.50 13.98 -10.64
CA LEU A 181 3.38 13.57 -9.79
C LEU A 181 2.98 14.64 -8.77
N TRP A 182 3.90 15.56 -8.41
CA TRP A 182 3.75 16.55 -7.34
C TRP A 182 3.43 17.99 -7.82
N ALA A 183 3.87 18.39 -9.02
CA ALA A 183 3.78 19.76 -9.56
C ALA A 183 2.68 19.94 -10.61
N GLY A 184 2.16 18.85 -11.20
CA GLY A 184 0.98 18.89 -12.06
C GLY A 184 -0.33 18.60 -11.32
N SER A 185 -0.36 18.70 -9.98
CA SER A 185 -1.28 17.90 -9.17
C SER A 185 -2.64 18.48 -8.89
N GLY A 186 -2.79 19.79 -8.70
CA GLY A 186 -4.02 20.34 -8.09
C GLY A 186 -4.33 19.83 -6.67
N LEU A 187 -3.78 18.68 -6.24
CA LEU A 187 -3.90 18.11 -4.91
C LEU A 187 -3.51 19.16 -3.87
N ARG A 188 -4.44 19.44 -2.97
CA ARG A 188 -4.16 20.10 -1.70
C ARG A 188 -3.38 19.14 -0.80
N ALA A 189 -2.11 18.92 -1.08
CA ALA A 189 -1.24 18.21 -0.16
C ALA A 189 -0.83 19.16 0.95
N ARG A 190 -1.46 19.07 2.14
CA ARG A 190 -0.84 19.63 3.35
C ARG A 190 0.36 18.79 3.71
N THR A 191 1.55 19.32 3.48
CA THR A 191 2.70 18.89 4.25
C THR A 191 2.47 19.33 5.69
N ARG A 192 2.47 18.40 6.63
CA ARG A 192 2.53 18.76 8.05
C ARG A 192 3.91 19.35 8.30
N THR A 193 4.04 20.66 8.15
CA THR A 193 5.17 21.38 8.72
C THR A 193 5.11 21.15 10.22
N GLY A 194 6.09 20.42 10.74
CA GLY A 194 6.24 20.21 12.17
C GLY A 194 6.15 21.57 12.85
N GLY A 195 5.10 21.75 13.66
CA GLY A 195 4.98 22.94 14.48
C GLY A 195 6.24 23.06 15.32
N THR A 196 6.87 24.22 15.25
CA THR A 196 7.86 24.71 16.20
C THR A 196 7.17 24.93 17.55
N GLY A 197 6.63 23.86 18.13
CA GLY A 197 6.16 23.79 19.50
C GLY A 197 7.30 23.29 20.35
N SER A 198 8.01 24.22 20.99
CA SER A 198 9.04 23.93 21.98
C SER A 198 8.42 23.31 23.24
N ASP A 199 8.05 22.03 23.20
CA ASP A 199 7.80 21.28 24.42
C ASP A 199 9.10 20.64 24.88
N ARG A 200 9.59 21.20 25.98
CA ARG A 200 10.83 20.85 26.67
C ARG A 200 10.84 19.35 26.95
N CYS A 201 11.86 18.65 26.47
CA CYS A 201 12.30 17.40 27.08
C CYS A 201 12.45 17.60 28.61
N PRO A 202 11.82 16.78 29.46
CA PRO A 202 12.17 16.77 30.87
C PRO A 202 13.61 16.25 30.98
N ARG A 203 14.52 17.14 31.39
CA ARG A 203 15.91 16.81 31.71
C ARG A 203 15.91 15.75 32.80
N ARG A 204 16.58 14.62 32.53
CA ARG A 204 17.00 13.68 33.60
C ARG A 204 17.81 14.44 34.65
N PRO A 205 17.58 14.23 35.96
CA PRO A 205 18.50 14.73 36.97
C PRO A 205 19.84 13.97 36.88
N PRO A 206 20.97 14.63 37.16
CA PRO A 206 22.26 13.98 37.19
C PRO A 206 22.34 12.99 38.36
N CYS A 207 22.84 11.79 38.09
CA CYS A 207 23.19 10.81 39.10
C CYS A 207 24.32 11.38 39.97
N GLY A 208 23.97 11.86 41.16
CA GLY A 208 24.93 12.17 42.21
C GLY A 208 25.24 10.91 43.00
N SER A 209 26.49 10.47 42.99
CA SER A 209 27.05 9.70 44.10
C SER A 209 27.21 10.64 45.30
N PRO A 210 26.99 10.15 46.53
CA PRO A 210 28.15 10.07 47.42
C PRO A 210 28.13 8.81 48.30
N GLY A 211 29.33 8.30 48.58
CA GLY A 211 29.54 7.26 49.57
C GLY A 211 29.43 7.77 51.01
N ARG A 212 29.21 6.81 51.90
CA ARG A 212 29.97 6.56 53.13
C ARG A 212 29.95 5.05 53.38
#